data_AF-A0A2E1YAK3-F1
#
_entry.id   AF-A0A2E1YAK3-F1
#
_cell.length_a   1.000
_cell.length_b   1.000
_cell.length_c   1.000
_cell.angle_alpha   90.00
_cell.angle_beta   90.00
_cell.angle_gamma   90.00
#
_symmetry.space_group_name_H-M   'P 1'
#
loop_
_entity.id
_entity.type
_entity.pdbx_description
1 polymer ?
#
loop_
_entity_poly.entity_id
_entity_poly.type
_entity_poly.pdbx_seq_one_letter_code
_entity_poly.pdbx_strand_id
1 'polypeptide(L)'
;MDNRLLIGAAGLLTLAAAPAMPACDSFAGAFCIDAGTADRGLVITRTARIEFETRDDMLRLRIEDRQSDAHTILDLPFANQTLAGSSDDRSGSPPDR
;
A
#
# COMPACT_ATOMS: atom_id res chain seq x y z
N MET A 1 -55.87 -6.25 18.03
CA MET A 1 -55.24 -7.59 17.91
C MET A 1 -54.42 -7.58 16.63
N ASP A 2 -53.42 -6.70 16.56
CA ASP A 2 -52.06 -6.87 17.12
C ASP A 2 -51.28 -7.85 16.23
N ASN A 3 -50.45 -7.33 15.33
CA ASN A 3 -49.05 -6.99 15.59
C ASN A 3 -48.16 -8.12 15.05
N ARG A 4 -47.48 -7.87 13.92
CA ARG A 4 -46.01 -7.82 13.86
C ARG A 4 -45.51 -7.81 12.42
N LEU A 5 -44.91 -6.68 12.05
CA LEU A 5 -43.99 -6.57 10.93
C LEU A 5 -42.83 -7.56 11.13
N LEU A 6 -42.60 -8.43 10.16
CA LEU A 6 -41.33 -9.13 9.99
C LEU A 6 -40.43 -8.26 9.10
N ILE A 7 -39.71 -7.35 9.74
CA ILE A 7 -38.56 -6.68 9.12
C ILE A 7 -37.45 -7.74 9.04
N GLY A 8 -37.33 -8.38 7.89
CA GLY A 8 -36.18 -9.21 7.57
C GLY A 8 -34.95 -8.32 7.50
N ALA A 9 -34.02 -8.55 8.43
CA ALA A 9 -32.75 -7.86 8.48
C ALA A 9 -31.98 -8.06 7.17
N ALA A 10 -31.99 -7.04 6.31
CA ALA A 10 -31.04 -6.92 5.23
C ALA A 10 -29.66 -6.72 5.89
N GLY A 11 -28.90 -7.82 6.00
CA GLY A 11 -27.52 -7.79 6.46
C GLY A 11 -26.72 -6.87 5.54
N LEU A 12 -26.40 -5.69 6.05
CA LEU A 12 -25.44 -4.78 5.45
C LEU A 12 -24.09 -5.47 5.39
N LEU A 13 -23.74 -5.99 4.21
CA LEU A 13 -22.37 -6.33 3.87
C LEU A 13 -21.58 -5.02 3.85
N THR A 14 -20.91 -4.71 4.95
CA THR A 14 -19.90 -3.67 4.99
C THR A 14 -18.73 -4.12 4.12
N LEU A 15 -18.74 -3.72 2.83
CA LEU A 15 -17.51 -3.66 2.04
C LEU A 15 -16.61 -2.65 2.76
N ALA A 16 -15.67 -3.16 3.55
CA ALA A 16 -14.56 -2.35 4.02
C ALA A 16 -13.88 -1.79 2.77
N ALA A 17 -13.96 -0.48 2.57
CA ALA A 17 -13.22 0.19 1.52
C ALA A 17 -11.74 -0.09 1.78
N ALA A 18 -11.13 -0.93 0.94
CA ALA A 18 -9.69 -1.09 0.92
C ALA A 18 -9.07 0.31 0.78
N PRO A 19 -7.98 0.63 1.49
CA PRO A 19 -7.33 1.92 1.36
C PRO A 19 -7.07 2.18 -0.12
N ALA A 20 -7.58 3.31 -0.62
CA ALA A 20 -7.36 3.73 -2.00
C ALA A 20 -5.86 3.96 -2.16
N MET A 21 -5.18 2.97 -2.73
CA MET A 21 -3.78 3.09 -3.12
C MET A 21 -3.71 4.22 -4.16
N PRO A 22 -2.70 5.12 -4.09
CA PRO A 22 -2.59 6.22 -5.03
C PRO A 22 -2.59 5.67 -6.46
N ALA A 23 -3.58 6.10 -7.25
CA ALA A 23 -3.72 5.69 -8.64
C ALA A 23 -2.53 6.21 -9.46
N CYS A 24 -2.13 5.42 -10.45
CA CYS A 24 -0.97 5.66 -11.32
C CYS A 24 -1.05 6.92 -12.21
N ASP A 25 -2.03 7.80 -11.99
CA ASP A 25 -2.47 8.85 -12.93
C ASP A 25 -1.58 10.11 -12.95
N SER A 26 -0.48 10.17 -12.18
CA SER A 26 0.29 11.41 -11.99
C SER A 26 1.76 11.40 -12.43
N PHE A 27 2.28 10.33 -13.06
CA PHE A 27 3.72 10.24 -13.33
C PHE A 27 4.12 10.43 -14.81
N ALA A 28 4.73 11.59 -15.11
CA ALA A 28 5.36 11.87 -16.40
C ALA A 28 6.65 11.02 -16.57
N GLY A 29 6.54 9.91 -17.31
CA GLY A 29 7.68 9.06 -17.67
C GLY A 29 8.04 7.95 -16.69
N ALA A 30 7.31 7.80 -15.58
CA ALA A 30 7.41 6.62 -14.72
C ALA A 30 6.35 5.58 -15.09
N PHE A 31 6.69 4.31 -14.92
CA PHE A 31 5.77 3.20 -15.08
C PHE A 31 5.27 2.79 -13.70
N CYS A 32 3.96 2.73 -13.53
CA CYS A 32 3.30 2.33 -12.31
C CYS A 32 2.47 1.08 -12.62
N ILE A 33 2.77 -0.02 -11.93
CA ILE A 33 1.96 -1.24 -11.92
C ILE A 33 1.32 -1.32 -10.54
N ASP A 34 -0.01 -1.40 -10.51
CA ASP A 34 -0.72 -1.95 -9.36
C ASP A 34 -0.72 -3.48 -9.49
N ALA A 35 0.07 -4.15 -8.65
CA ALA A 35 0.18 -5.60 -8.64
C ALA A 35 -0.91 -6.27 -7.78
N GLY A 36 -1.81 -5.50 -7.16
CA GLY A 36 -2.88 -6.02 -6.31
C GLY A 36 -2.35 -6.89 -5.17
N THR A 37 -2.85 -8.12 -5.08
CA THR A 37 -2.48 -9.12 -4.06
C THR A 37 -1.33 -10.04 -4.51
N ALA A 38 -0.52 -9.63 -5.49
CA ALA A 38 0.55 -10.48 -5.99
C ALA A 38 1.71 -10.57 -4.98
N ASP A 39 2.02 -11.78 -4.53
CA ASP A 39 3.17 -12.03 -3.65
C ASP A 39 4.51 -12.02 -4.40
N ARG A 40 4.49 -11.96 -5.73
CA ARG A 40 5.69 -11.92 -6.55
C ARG A 40 5.43 -11.21 -7.87
N GLY A 41 6.48 -10.62 -8.44
CA GLY A 41 6.40 -10.08 -9.78
C GLY A 41 7.75 -9.63 -10.33
N LEU A 42 7.70 -9.22 -11.59
CA LEU A 42 8.88 -8.84 -12.35
C LEU A 42 8.62 -7.54 -13.12
N VAL A 43 9.49 -6.56 -12.90
CA VAL A 43 9.53 -5.31 -13.66
C VAL A 43 10.79 -5.32 -14.52
N ILE A 44 10.60 -5.25 -15.84
CA ILE A 44 11.70 -5.16 -16.80
C ILE A 44 11.73 -3.73 -17.33
N THR A 45 12.85 -3.04 -17.10
CA THR A 45 13.11 -1.73 -17.69
C THR A 45 14.10 -1.87 -18.85
N ARG A 46 14.41 -0.74 -19.50
CA ARG A 46 15.40 -0.72 -20.57
C ARG A 46 16.77 -1.25 -20.10
N THR A 47 17.14 -1.00 -18.85
CA THR A 47 18.49 -1.32 -18.36
C THR A 47 18.46 -2.35 -17.24
N ALA A 48 17.35 -2.50 -16.51
CA ALA A 48 17.32 -3.33 -15.33
C ALA A 48 16.19 -4.38 -15.35
N ARG A 49 16.41 -5.47 -14.62
CA ARG A 49 15.40 -6.45 -14.24
C ARG A 49 15.22 -6.37 -12.73
N ILE A 50 13.99 -6.12 -12.28
CA ILE A 50 13.65 -5.98 -10.86
C ILE A 50 12.61 -7.04 -10.52
N GLU A 51 12.98 -8.02 -9.72
CA GLU A 51 12.06 -9.01 -9.16
C GLU A 51 11.67 -8.57 -7.76
N PHE A 52 10.38 -8.72 -7.43
CA PHE A 52 9.90 -8.56 -6.07
C PHE A 52 9.26 -9.84 -5.57
N GLU A 53 9.45 -10.13 -4.29
CA GLU A 53 8.82 -11.22 -3.56
C GLU A 53 8.40 -10.70 -2.19
N THR A 54 7.10 -10.74 -1.92
CA THR A 54 6.51 -10.51 -0.60
C THR A 54 6.48 -11.83 0.16
N ARG A 55 7.00 -11.81 1.38
CA ARG A 55 6.96 -12.89 2.35
C ARG A 55 6.21 -12.41 3.59
N ASP A 56 5.94 -13.31 4.53
CA ASP A 56 5.14 -12.99 5.73
C ASP A 56 5.72 -11.85 6.58
N ASP A 57 7.04 -11.66 6.58
CA ASP A 57 7.76 -10.72 7.43
C ASP A 57 8.57 -9.66 6.67
N MET A 58 8.57 -9.70 5.33
CA MET A 58 9.52 -8.94 4.53
C MET A 58 9.12 -8.83 3.05
N LEU A 59 9.47 -7.71 2.43
CA LEU A 59 9.56 -7.55 0.98
C LEU A 59 11.02 -7.68 0.54
N ARG A 60 11.30 -8.58 -0.41
CA ARG A 60 12.62 -8.70 -1.04
C ARG A 60 12.58 -8.19 -2.47
N LEU A 61 13.55 -7.35 -2.83
CA LEU A 61 13.80 -6.89 -4.19
C LEU A 61 15.13 -7.44 -4.69
N ARG A 62 15.14 -8.02 -5.89
CA ARG A 62 16.36 -8.44 -6.59
C ARG A 62 16.49 -7.58 -7.84
N ILE A 63 17.56 -6.81 -7.91
CA ILE A 63 17.80 -5.84 -8.98
C ILE A 63 19.05 -6.29 -9.73
N GLU A 64 18.90 -6.50 -11.03
CA GLU A 64 19.97 -6.74 -11.97
C GLU A 64 20.02 -5.54 -12.92
N ASP A 65 21.08 -4.73 -12.86
CA ASP A 65 21.32 -3.65 -13.82
C ASP A 65 22.27 -4.12 -14.92
N ARG A 66 21.74 -4.25 -16.15
CA ARG A 66 22.47 -4.75 -17.31
C ARG A 66 23.46 -3.75 -17.87
N GLN A 67 23.39 -2.47 -17.49
CA GLN A 67 24.38 -1.48 -17.92
C GLN A 67 25.69 -1.61 -17.12
N SER A 68 25.58 -1.83 -15.81
CA SER A 68 26.74 -1.94 -14.93
C SER A 68 27.11 -3.38 -14.56
N ASP A 69 26.29 -4.37 -14.96
CA ASP A 69 26.38 -5.77 -14.49
C ASP A 69 26.24 -5.89 -12.96
N ALA A 70 25.62 -4.89 -12.33
CA ALA A 70 25.44 -4.87 -10.89
C ALA A 70 24.26 -5.74 -10.47
N HIS A 71 24.49 -6.57 -9.46
CA HIS A 71 23.47 -7.38 -8.82
C HIS A 71 23.26 -6.89 -7.38
N THR A 72 22.05 -6.44 -7.08
CA THR A 72 21.67 -5.94 -5.76
C THR A 72 20.51 -6.76 -5.22
N ILE A 73 20.59 -7.09 -3.92
CA ILE A 73 19.48 -7.66 -3.16
C ILE A 73 19.14 -6.64 -2.07
N LEU A 74 17.88 -6.22 -2.03
CA LEU A 74 17.36 -5.31 -1.01
C LEU A 74 16.24 -6.01 -0.24
N ASP A 75 16.49 -6.20 1.05
CA ASP A 75 15.58 -6.82 1.99
C ASP A 75 14.93 -5.74 2.86
N LEU A 76 13.61 -5.64 2.77
CA LEU A 76 12.78 -4.65 3.44
C LEU A 76 11.86 -5.36 4.44
N PRO A 77 12.32 -5.58 5.68
CA PRO A 77 11.47 -6.20 6.69
C PRO A 77 10.23 -5.34 6.91
N PHE A 78 9.08 -5.98 7.10
CA PHE A 78 7.88 -5.28 7.52
C PHE A 78 8.12 -4.78 8.93
N ALA A 79 8.20 -3.46 9.09
CA ALA A 79 8.15 -2.88 10.41
C ALA A 79 6.84 -3.35 11.05
N ASN A 80 6.89 -3.88 12.27
CA ASN A 80 5.73 -3.87 13.16
C ASN A 80 5.34 -2.40 13.27
N GLN A 81 4.40 -1.96 12.43
CA GLN A 81 3.97 -0.58 12.38
C GLN A 81 3.18 -0.32 13.66
N THR A 82 3.89 -0.05 14.75
CA THR A 82 3.42 0.97 15.68
C THR A 82 3.41 2.23 14.83
N LEU A 83 2.26 2.51 14.20
CA LEU A 83 1.95 3.81 13.62
C LEU A 83 2.37 4.82 14.69
N ALA A 84 3.52 5.45 14.51
CA ALA A 84 3.93 6.55 15.36
C ALA A 84 2.79 7.55 15.23
N GLY A 85 2.00 7.68 16.31
CA GLY A 85 0.84 8.53 16.32
C GLY A 85 1.27 9.87 15.77
N SER A 86 0.58 10.31 14.72
CA SER A 86 0.63 11.70 14.28
C SER A 86 0.37 12.54 15.53
N SER A 87 1.43 13.05 16.15
CA SER A 87 1.30 14.10 17.14
C SER A 87 0.76 15.28 16.35
N ASP A 88 -0.54 15.51 16.46
CA ASP A 88 -1.14 16.80 16.17
C ASP A 88 -0.32 17.84 16.94
N ASP A 89 0.64 18.44 16.24
CA ASP A 89 1.37 19.60 16.71
C ASP A 89 0.41 20.78 16.63
N ARG A 90 -0.56 20.78 17.57
CA ARG A 90 -1.52 21.84 17.76
C ARG A 90 -0.84 22.96 18.55
N SER A 91 0.19 23.55 17.97
CA SER A 91 0.77 24.80 18.45
C SER A 91 -0.01 25.96 17.85
N GLY A 92 -1.24 26.13 18.35
CA GLY A 92 -2.06 27.31 18.10
C GLY A 92 -2.11 28.13 19.39
N SER A 93 -1.21 29.12 19.50
CA SER A 93 -1.32 30.16 20.52
C SER A 93 -2.72 30.80 20.48
N PRO A 94 -3.38 31.02 21.63
CA PRO A 94 -4.65 31.75 21.62
C PRO A 94 -4.38 33.20 21.18
N PRO A 95 -5.22 33.79 20.31
CA PRO A 95 -5.13 35.22 20.04
C PRO A 95 -5.63 35.98 21.27
N ASP A 96 -4.80 36.91 21.75
CA ASP A 96 -5.15 37.92 22.74
C ASP A 96 -6.47 38.61 22.36
N ARG A 97 -7.45 38.58 23.28
CA ARG A 97 -8.58 39.51 23.33
C ARG A 97 -8.96 39.78 24.78
#